data_AF-A0A177E6A2-F1
#
_entry.id   AF-A0A177E6A2-F1
#
_cell.length_a   1.000
_cell.length_b   1.000
_cell.length_c   1.000
_cell.angle_alpha   90.00
_cell.angle_beta   90.00
_cell.angle_gamma   90.00
#
_symmetry.space_group_name_H-M   'P 1'
#
loop_
_entity.id
_entity.type
_entity.pdbx_description
1 polymer ?
#
loop_
_entity_poly.entity_id
_entity_poly.type
_entity_poly.pdbx_seq_one_letter_code
_entity_poly.pdbx_strand_id
1 'polypeptide(L)'
;MLKISKLFLVGLDGETLSAEEIEAIKALGLIHFIFFKRNFLSLEQIKDLFYSLDKVGSVLKAIDQEGGPVVRLSPPLFPPLPSPYSLAQKKDPAEEVKNAAQICAQSLKEFGFNFNLAPVLDLADDKAPSFIRERSFGKESSVVAELGSVYIKTFLEQGLLCCAKHFPGLGGVALDPHHALPEKEKVTRDDLYPFIKAVETGVPAIMTTHLVVKTIDEKPATFSSRMVKMLRKDLNFSGLILTDDLYMEGAAIFSMEERVLRAFLTGHDLLLLCQNFWQTVSVVEAFIKEVESSFSLRQLVRESLKRQDKVLNSFLPS
;
A
#
# COMPACT_ATOMS: atom_id res chain seq x y z
N MET A 1 18.47 -19.60 5.35
CA MET A 1 18.10 -18.52 6.30
C MET A 1 16.72 -18.00 5.93
N LEU A 2 15.88 -17.63 6.89
CA LEU A 2 14.54 -17.10 6.63
C LEU A 2 14.67 -15.69 6.05
N LYS A 3 14.01 -15.39 4.92
CA LYS A 3 14.11 -14.08 4.25
C LYS A 3 13.20 -13.05 4.93
N ILE A 4 13.48 -12.72 6.20
CA ILE A 4 12.64 -11.86 7.07
C ILE A 4 12.43 -10.48 6.45
N SER A 5 13.46 -9.92 5.80
CA SER A 5 13.44 -8.59 5.20
C SER A 5 12.45 -8.43 4.04
N LYS A 6 11.93 -9.53 3.48
CA LYS A 6 10.81 -9.50 2.53
C LYS A 6 9.50 -8.97 3.14
N LEU A 7 9.41 -8.84 4.45
CA LEU A 7 8.22 -8.29 5.11
C LEU A 7 8.16 -6.77 5.04
N PHE A 8 9.17 -6.09 4.51
CA PHE A 8 9.26 -4.63 4.53
C PHE A 8 9.15 -4.06 3.13
N LEU A 9 8.37 -2.99 2.98
CA LEU A 9 8.32 -2.14 1.80
C LEU A 9 8.95 -0.79 2.16
N VAL A 10 10.17 -0.55 1.66
CA VAL A 10 11.05 0.52 2.17
C VAL A 10 11.14 1.69 1.20
N GLY A 11 11.01 2.91 1.72
CA GLY A 11 11.26 4.14 0.97
C GLY A 11 12.74 4.50 0.90
N LEU A 12 13.11 5.22 -0.16
CA LEU A 12 14.45 5.79 -0.33
C LEU A 12 14.42 7.30 -0.10
N ASP A 13 15.48 7.87 0.45
CA ASP A 13 15.52 9.30 0.81
C ASP A 13 15.81 10.21 -0.39
N GLY A 14 16.64 9.76 -1.35
CA GLY A 14 17.06 10.55 -2.52
C GLY A 14 16.78 9.91 -3.87
N GLU A 15 17.32 10.54 -4.92
CA GLU A 15 17.20 10.13 -6.32
C GLU A 15 18.20 9.03 -6.72
N THR A 16 19.28 8.87 -5.97
CA THR A 16 20.30 7.85 -6.22
C THR A 16 20.60 7.06 -4.95
N LEU A 17 21.28 5.93 -5.10
CA LEU A 17 21.78 5.16 -3.97
C LEU A 17 23.27 5.42 -3.79
N SER A 18 23.67 5.71 -2.55
CA SER A 18 25.08 5.72 -2.16
C SER A 18 25.65 4.30 -2.09
N ALA A 19 26.98 4.17 -2.05
CA ALA A 19 27.62 2.86 -1.89
C ALA A 19 27.23 2.20 -0.56
N GLU A 20 27.13 3.00 0.51
CA GLU A 20 26.73 2.58 1.84
C GLU A 20 25.27 2.11 1.87
N GLU A 21 24.36 2.81 1.19
CA GLU A 21 22.95 2.38 1.08
C GLU A 21 22.84 1.04 0.34
N ILE A 22 23.58 0.87 -0.76
CA ILE A 22 23.63 -0.39 -1.51
C ILE A 22 24.15 -1.53 -0.61
N GLU A 23 25.19 -1.27 0.19
CA GLU A 23 25.74 -2.26 1.12
C GLU A 23 24.72 -2.64 2.19
N ALA A 24 24.05 -1.67 2.81
CA ALA A 24 23.01 -1.91 3.81
C ALA A 24 21.82 -2.70 3.23
N ILE A 25 21.36 -2.34 2.03
CA ILE A 25 20.29 -3.06 1.32
C ILE A 25 20.67 -4.53 1.11
N LYS A 26 21.91 -4.79 0.65
CA LYS A 26 22.40 -6.16 0.42
C LYS A 26 22.58 -6.93 1.72
N ALA A 27 23.16 -6.31 2.74
CA ALA A 27 23.42 -6.93 4.03
C ALA A 27 22.13 -7.40 4.71
N LEU A 28 21.07 -6.58 4.64
CA LEU A 28 19.76 -6.92 5.18
C LEU A 28 18.92 -7.75 4.22
N GLY A 29 19.22 -7.78 2.92
CA GLY A 29 18.38 -8.44 1.92
C GLY A 29 17.03 -7.74 1.72
N LEU A 30 17.03 -6.40 1.75
CA LEU A 30 15.87 -5.58 1.41
C LEU A 30 15.62 -5.64 -0.10
N ILE A 31 14.41 -6.05 -0.50
CA ILE A 31 14.08 -6.28 -1.92
C ILE A 31 12.74 -5.67 -2.36
N HIS A 32 12.03 -4.98 -1.47
CA HIS A 32 10.77 -4.32 -1.83
C HIS A 32 10.89 -2.84 -1.50
N PHE A 33 10.63 -2.00 -2.51
CA PHE A 33 10.84 -0.57 -2.42
C PHE A 33 9.57 0.18 -2.82
N ILE A 34 9.30 1.30 -2.14
CA ILE A 34 8.25 2.26 -2.48
C ILE A 34 8.88 3.59 -2.84
N PHE A 35 8.38 4.24 -3.88
CA PHE A 35 8.95 5.47 -4.41
C PHE A 35 7.98 6.65 -4.33
N PHE A 36 8.57 7.82 -4.13
CA PHE A 36 7.91 9.10 -3.97
C PHE A 36 8.46 10.10 -4.98
N LYS A 37 7.80 11.27 -5.07
CA LYS A 37 8.23 12.35 -5.98
C LYS A 37 9.70 12.73 -5.80
N ARG A 38 10.23 12.66 -4.57
CA ARG A 38 11.64 12.95 -4.23
C ARG A 38 12.65 11.99 -4.87
N ASN A 39 12.22 10.86 -5.42
CA ASN A 39 13.12 9.88 -6.04
C ASN A 39 13.24 10.09 -7.56
N PHE A 40 12.55 11.08 -8.13
CA PHE A 40 12.38 11.24 -9.57
C PHE A 40 12.82 12.63 -10.05
N LEU A 41 13.90 12.66 -10.83
CA LEU A 41 14.45 13.86 -11.44
C LEU A 41 14.32 13.84 -12.97
N SER A 42 14.76 12.75 -13.60
CA SER A 42 14.74 12.58 -15.06
C SER A 42 14.58 11.11 -15.43
N LEU A 43 14.18 10.83 -16.68
CA LEU A 43 14.06 9.45 -17.16
C LEU A 43 15.38 8.66 -17.06
N GLU A 44 16.51 9.31 -17.32
CA GLU A 44 17.84 8.70 -17.22
C GLU A 44 18.16 8.34 -15.77
N GLN A 45 17.98 9.28 -14.83
CA GLN A 45 18.21 9.02 -13.42
C GLN A 45 17.30 7.90 -12.87
N ILE A 46 16.03 7.85 -13.28
CA ILE A 46 15.11 6.79 -12.85
C ILE A 46 15.59 5.42 -13.32
N LYS A 47 16.04 5.32 -14.58
CA LYS A 47 16.59 4.07 -15.13
C LYS A 47 17.83 3.62 -14.35
N ASP A 48 18.72 4.54 -14.01
CA ASP A 48 19.93 4.22 -13.24
C ASP A 48 19.61 3.76 -11.81
N LEU A 49 18.65 4.41 -11.15
CA LEU A 49 18.15 4.00 -9.84
C LEU A 49 17.58 2.59 -9.89
N PHE A 50 16.70 2.31 -10.86
CA PHE A 50 16.04 1.02 -10.99
C PHE A 50 17.02 -0.10 -11.35
N TYR A 51 17.98 0.20 -12.24
CA TYR A 51 19.06 -0.71 -12.56
C TYR A 51 19.93 -1.06 -11.34
N SER A 52 20.22 -0.07 -10.49
CA SER A 52 20.96 -0.29 -9.23
C SER A 52 20.17 -1.17 -8.26
N LEU A 53 18.85 -1.00 -8.19
CA LEU A 53 17.96 -1.83 -7.39
C LEU A 53 17.78 -3.25 -7.94
N ASP A 54 17.81 -3.42 -9.26
CA ASP A 54 17.78 -4.75 -9.89
C ASP A 54 19.06 -5.54 -9.58
N LYS A 55 20.21 -4.87 -9.51
CA LYS A 55 21.48 -5.50 -9.11
C LYS A 55 21.51 -6.00 -7.67
N VAL A 56 20.65 -5.47 -6.80
CA VAL A 56 20.47 -5.96 -5.42
C VAL A 56 19.30 -6.94 -5.30
N GLY A 57 18.66 -7.30 -6.41
CA GLY A 57 17.60 -8.28 -6.47
C GLY A 57 16.23 -7.74 -6.05
N SER A 58 15.93 -6.47 -6.37
CA SER A 58 14.60 -5.90 -6.11
C SER A 58 13.49 -6.73 -6.76
N VAL A 59 12.42 -6.95 -6.01
CA VAL A 59 11.24 -7.73 -6.42
C VAL A 59 10.00 -6.88 -6.52
N LEU A 60 9.73 -6.01 -5.54
CA LEU A 60 8.60 -5.08 -5.62
C LEU A 60 9.12 -3.67 -5.78
N LYS A 61 8.58 -2.96 -6.77
CA LYS A 61 8.77 -1.54 -6.98
C LYS A 61 7.39 -0.89 -6.98
N ALA A 62 7.07 -0.29 -5.84
CA ALA A 62 5.76 0.22 -5.50
C ALA A 62 5.68 1.76 -5.61
N ILE A 63 4.48 2.28 -5.88
CA ILE A 63 4.24 3.72 -6.02
C ILE A 63 2.79 4.04 -5.65
N ASP A 64 2.52 5.25 -5.16
CA ASP A 64 1.15 5.79 -5.05
C ASP A 64 0.83 6.61 -6.30
N GLN A 65 0.40 5.94 -7.37
CA GLN A 65 -0.01 6.59 -8.61
C GLN A 65 -1.54 6.49 -8.75
N GLU A 66 -2.26 7.20 -7.89
CA GLU A 66 -3.73 7.17 -7.79
C GLU A 66 -4.40 8.02 -8.89
N GLY A 67 -3.76 9.13 -9.27
CA GLY A 67 -4.35 10.19 -10.08
C GLY A 67 -4.79 11.39 -9.26
N GLY A 68 -5.11 12.50 -9.94
CA GLY A 68 -5.50 13.74 -9.28
C GLY A 68 -4.43 14.26 -8.30
N PRO A 69 -4.76 14.45 -7.00
CA PRO A 69 -3.81 15.03 -6.04
C PRO A 69 -2.69 14.07 -5.62
N VAL A 70 -2.85 12.76 -5.82
CA VAL A 70 -1.86 11.75 -5.43
C VAL A 70 -1.24 11.13 -6.67
N VAL A 71 -0.18 11.79 -7.11
CA VAL A 71 0.63 11.42 -8.27
C VAL A 71 2.10 11.61 -7.88
N ARG A 72 2.93 10.58 -8.05
CA ARG A 72 4.38 10.69 -7.80
C ARG A 72 5.15 10.97 -9.09
N LEU A 73 4.71 10.40 -10.21
CA LEU A 73 5.23 10.68 -11.55
C LEU A 73 4.21 11.50 -12.34
N SER A 74 4.60 12.71 -12.76
CA SER A 74 3.75 13.67 -13.48
C SER A 74 4.33 14.03 -14.85
N PRO A 75 3.57 14.73 -15.71
CA PRO A 75 4.14 15.30 -16.92
C PRO A 75 5.39 16.16 -16.64
N PRO A 76 6.38 16.18 -17.54
CA PRO A 76 6.40 15.50 -18.84
C PRO A 76 6.83 14.01 -18.78
N LEU A 77 7.20 13.48 -17.61
CA LEU A 77 7.70 12.12 -17.48
C LEU A 77 6.59 11.07 -17.59
N PHE A 78 5.38 11.40 -17.15
CA PHE A 78 4.26 10.45 -17.07
C PHE A 78 2.98 11.10 -17.59
N PRO A 79 2.06 10.34 -18.23
CA PRO A 79 0.81 10.90 -18.72
C PRO A 79 -0.02 11.53 -17.59
N PRO A 80 -0.80 12.59 -17.86
CA PRO A 80 -1.69 13.14 -16.85
C PRO A 80 -2.76 12.11 -16.46
N LEU A 81 -2.99 11.96 -15.16
CA LEU A 81 -4.03 11.09 -14.62
C LEU A 81 -5.12 11.92 -13.93
N PRO A 82 -6.38 11.87 -14.39
CA PRO A 82 -7.49 12.53 -13.72
C PRO A 82 -7.68 12.02 -12.28
N SER A 83 -8.36 12.81 -11.44
CA SER A 83 -8.71 12.34 -10.09
C SER A 83 -9.77 11.24 -10.17
N PRO A 84 -9.73 10.22 -9.29
CA PRO A 84 -10.80 9.22 -9.19
C PRO A 84 -12.20 9.84 -9.10
N TYR A 85 -12.35 10.93 -8.33
CA TYR A 85 -13.61 11.65 -8.23
C TYR A 85 -14.05 12.20 -9.60
N SER A 86 -13.15 12.84 -10.34
CA SER A 86 -13.45 13.42 -11.66
C SER A 86 -13.83 12.37 -12.71
N LEU A 87 -13.25 11.16 -12.63
CA LEU A 87 -13.59 10.03 -13.51
C LEU A 87 -15.01 9.53 -13.18
N ALA A 88 -15.35 9.45 -11.90
CA ALA A 88 -16.68 9.03 -11.46
C ALA A 88 -17.82 9.97 -11.90
N GLN A 89 -17.52 11.23 -12.22
CA GLN A 89 -18.49 12.22 -12.71
C GLN A 89 -18.65 12.23 -14.23
N LYS A 90 -17.94 11.37 -14.97
CA LYS A 90 -18.05 11.29 -16.43
C LYS A 90 -19.36 10.61 -16.86
N LYS A 91 -19.68 10.73 -18.15
CA LYS A 91 -20.89 10.12 -18.73
C LYS A 91 -20.85 8.58 -18.66
N ASP A 92 -19.67 8.00 -18.87
CA ASP A 92 -19.42 6.56 -18.74
C ASP A 92 -18.24 6.34 -17.77
N PRO A 93 -18.49 6.40 -16.45
CA PRO A 93 -17.42 6.31 -15.45
C PRO A 93 -16.60 5.02 -15.52
N ALA A 94 -17.24 3.89 -15.83
CA ALA A 94 -16.56 2.60 -15.87
C ALA A 94 -15.54 2.56 -17.00
N GLU A 95 -15.92 3.00 -18.21
CA GLU A 95 -14.99 3.03 -19.34
C GLU A 95 -13.87 4.06 -19.13
N GLU A 96 -14.17 5.21 -18.52
CA GLU A 96 -13.17 6.24 -18.20
C GLU A 96 -12.16 5.75 -17.15
N VAL A 97 -12.61 5.07 -16.10
CA VAL A 97 -11.74 4.46 -15.09
C VAL A 97 -10.88 3.36 -15.71
N LYS A 98 -11.45 2.50 -16.57
CA LYS A 98 -10.70 1.48 -17.29
C LYS A 98 -9.61 2.09 -18.15
N ASN A 99 -9.92 3.10 -18.97
CA ASN A 99 -8.94 3.76 -19.83
C ASN A 99 -7.81 4.43 -19.03
N ALA A 100 -8.16 5.17 -17.96
CA ALA A 100 -7.16 5.78 -17.09
C ALA A 100 -6.28 4.73 -16.38
N ALA A 101 -6.87 3.63 -15.91
CA ALA A 101 -6.15 2.53 -15.29
C ALA A 101 -5.24 1.79 -16.26
N GLN A 102 -5.67 1.56 -17.52
CA GLN A 102 -4.84 0.95 -18.56
C GLN A 102 -3.61 1.82 -18.88
N ILE A 103 -3.81 3.12 -19.10
CA ILE A 103 -2.72 4.08 -19.36
C ILE A 103 -1.76 4.09 -18.16
N CYS A 104 -2.28 4.21 -16.94
CA CYS A 104 -1.46 4.22 -15.73
C CYS A 104 -0.63 2.94 -15.60
N ALA A 105 -1.27 1.77 -15.73
CA ALA A 105 -0.61 0.48 -15.63
C ALA A 105 0.50 0.30 -16.68
N GLN A 106 0.21 0.59 -17.95
CA GLN A 106 1.19 0.47 -19.04
C GLN A 106 2.38 1.39 -18.83
N SER A 107 2.14 2.66 -18.51
CA SER A 107 3.23 3.61 -18.23
C SER A 107 4.04 3.19 -17.01
N LEU A 108 3.42 2.76 -15.91
CA LEU A 108 4.14 2.26 -14.73
C LEU A 108 5.06 1.08 -15.08
N LYS A 109 4.59 0.16 -15.92
CA LYS A 109 5.40 -0.96 -16.43
C LYS A 109 6.60 -0.50 -17.24
N GLU A 110 6.42 0.49 -18.11
CA GLU A 110 7.53 1.06 -18.91
C GLU A 110 8.62 1.68 -18.02
N PHE A 111 8.22 2.25 -16.88
CA PHE A 111 9.13 2.76 -15.86
C PHE A 111 9.73 1.67 -14.97
N GLY A 112 9.28 0.40 -15.09
CA GLY A 112 9.76 -0.73 -14.31
C GLY A 112 9.06 -0.95 -12.97
N PHE A 113 7.95 -0.25 -12.70
CA PHE A 113 7.09 -0.54 -11.55
C PHE A 113 6.26 -1.80 -11.79
N ASN A 114 5.96 -2.50 -10.71
CA ASN A 114 5.11 -3.70 -10.75
C ASN A 114 4.04 -3.73 -9.66
N PHE A 115 3.94 -2.68 -8.85
CA PHE A 115 2.94 -2.57 -7.81
C PHE A 115 2.45 -1.12 -7.68
N ASN A 116 1.16 -0.88 -7.88
CA ASN A 116 0.56 0.42 -7.59
C ASN A 116 -0.27 0.34 -6.30
N LEU A 117 -0.08 1.28 -5.39
CA LEU A 117 -0.82 1.35 -4.13
C LEU A 117 -2.13 2.12 -4.34
N ALA A 118 -2.96 1.58 -5.23
CA ALA A 118 -4.27 2.08 -5.63
C ALA A 118 -5.12 0.86 -6.07
N PRO A 119 -6.47 0.93 -6.03
CA PRO A 119 -7.29 2.14 -5.89
C PRO A 119 -7.66 2.49 -4.44
N VAL A 120 -8.04 3.75 -4.24
CA VAL A 120 -8.73 4.19 -3.02
C VAL A 120 -10.20 3.81 -3.11
N LEU A 121 -10.69 3.09 -2.10
CA LEU A 121 -12.06 2.58 -1.97
C LEU A 121 -12.83 3.22 -0.82
N ASP A 122 -12.26 4.24 -0.19
CA ASP A 122 -12.94 5.02 0.84
C ASP A 122 -14.10 5.81 0.24
N LEU A 123 -15.20 5.93 0.98
CA LEU A 123 -16.35 6.74 0.57
C LEU A 123 -16.10 8.21 0.92
N ALA A 124 -16.30 9.12 -0.04
CA ALA A 124 -16.21 10.55 0.22
C ALA A 124 -17.26 11.33 -0.58
N ASP A 125 -17.93 12.27 0.08
CA ASP A 125 -18.80 13.24 -0.58
C ASP A 125 -18.05 14.54 -0.90
N ASP A 126 -18.77 15.51 -1.46
CA ASP A 126 -18.25 16.84 -1.82
C ASP A 126 -17.79 17.67 -0.61
N LYS A 127 -18.28 17.33 0.59
CA LYS A 127 -17.96 17.97 1.87
C LYS A 127 -16.81 17.30 2.60
N ALA A 128 -16.36 16.13 2.15
CA ALA A 128 -15.26 15.42 2.75
C ALA A 128 -13.97 16.27 2.73
N PRO A 129 -13.06 16.06 3.69
CA PRO A 129 -11.77 16.72 3.69
C PRO A 129 -10.98 16.51 2.40
N SER A 130 -10.14 17.48 2.04
CA SER A 130 -9.36 17.47 0.80
C SER A 130 -8.42 16.26 0.68
N PHE A 131 -7.95 15.70 1.80
CA PHE A 131 -7.05 14.55 1.81
C PHE A 131 -7.69 13.26 1.26
N ILE A 132 -9.02 13.19 1.17
CA ILE A 132 -9.74 12.01 0.66
C ILE A 132 -10.70 12.32 -0.48
N ARG A 133 -11.31 13.52 -0.51
CA ARG A 133 -12.40 13.87 -1.44
C ARG A 133 -12.08 13.56 -2.90
N GLU A 134 -10.98 14.08 -3.43
CA GLU A 134 -10.61 13.89 -4.84
C GLU A 134 -10.04 12.49 -5.14
N ARG A 135 -9.64 11.74 -4.11
CA ARG A 135 -9.05 10.40 -4.23
C ARG A 135 -10.12 9.30 -4.23
N SER A 136 -11.30 9.59 -3.69
CA SER A 136 -12.44 8.67 -3.72
C SER A 136 -13.17 8.70 -5.06
N PHE A 137 -13.79 7.59 -5.45
CA PHE A 137 -14.76 7.55 -6.54
C PHE A 137 -16.13 8.16 -6.18
N GLY A 138 -16.39 8.46 -4.91
CA GLY A 138 -17.62 9.12 -4.47
C GLY A 138 -18.18 8.57 -3.16
N LYS A 139 -19.42 8.95 -2.84
CA LYS A 139 -20.07 8.61 -1.57
C LYS A 139 -20.92 7.33 -1.60
N GLU A 140 -21.35 6.92 -2.79
CA GLU A 140 -22.25 5.77 -2.95
C GLU A 140 -21.44 4.48 -3.00
N SER A 141 -21.65 3.59 -2.02
CA SER A 141 -20.86 2.37 -1.87
C SER A 141 -20.89 1.47 -3.11
N SER A 142 -22.02 1.43 -3.82
CA SER A 142 -22.16 0.68 -5.08
C SER A 142 -21.30 1.24 -6.21
N VAL A 143 -21.20 2.56 -6.34
CA VAL A 143 -20.40 3.22 -7.37
C VAL A 143 -18.91 3.01 -7.09
N VAL A 144 -18.48 3.21 -5.85
CA VAL A 144 -17.07 2.99 -5.45
C VAL A 144 -16.67 1.53 -5.63
N ALA A 145 -17.57 0.60 -5.29
CA ALA A 145 -17.35 -0.82 -5.52
C ALA A 145 -17.21 -1.19 -7.00
N GLU A 146 -18.08 -0.67 -7.86
CA GLU A 146 -18.05 -0.92 -9.31
C GLU A 146 -16.76 -0.39 -9.93
N LEU A 147 -16.46 0.89 -9.73
CA LEU A 147 -15.30 1.55 -10.32
C LEU A 147 -13.98 1.03 -9.74
N GLY A 148 -13.94 0.75 -8.44
CA GLY A 148 -12.82 0.07 -7.80
C GLY A 148 -12.55 -1.31 -8.41
N SER A 149 -13.61 -2.10 -8.68
CA SER A 149 -13.49 -3.42 -9.32
C SER A 149 -12.99 -3.31 -10.76
N VAL A 150 -13.47 -2.33 -11.53
CA VAL A 150 -12.97 -2.03 -12.88
C VAL A 150 -11.47 -1.71 -12.86
N TYR A 151 -11.05 -0.83 -11.94
CA TYR A 151 -9.64 -0.48 -11.77
C TYR A 151 -8.79 -1.71 -11.43
N ILE A 152 -9.21 -2.49 -10.42
CA ILE A 152 -8.50 -3.70 -9.98
C ILE A 152 -8.35 -4.66 -11.15
N LYS A 153 -9.46 -5.05 -11.79
CA LYS A 153 -9.45 -5.97 -12.92
C LYS A 153 -8.51 -5.50 -14.03
N THR A 154 -8.55 -4.21 -14.36
CA THR A 154 -7.68 -3.61 -15.37
C THR A 154 -6.20 -3.75 -15.01
N PHE A 155 -5.80 -3.47 -13.77
CA PHE A 155 -4.42 -3.64 -13.33
C PHE A 155 -3.96 -5.10 -13.39
N LEU A 156 -4.82 -6.05 -13.02
CA LEU A 156 -4.52 -7.48 -13.10
C LEU A 156 -4.39 -7.97 -14.54
N GLU A 157 -5.28 -7.52 -15.45
CA GLU A 157 -5.18 -7.79 -16.89
C GLU A 157 -3.90 -7.21 -17.50
N GLN A 158 -3.49 -6.04 -17.02
CA GLN A 158 -2.21 -5.44 -17.36
C GLN A 158 -1.05 -6.07 -16.59
N GLY A 159 -1.22 -7.15 -15.81
CA GLY A 159 -0.13 -7.85 -15.11
C GLY A 159 0.64 -7.00 -14.09
N LEU A 160 -0.02 -6.06 -13.41
CA LEU A 160 0.52 -5.33 -12.27
C LEU A 160 -0.24 -5.68 -10.99
N LEU A 161 0.46 -5.63 -9.87
CA LEU A 161 -0.17 -5.66 -8.56
C LEU A 161 -0.86 -4.31 -8.28
N CYS A 162 -1.98 -4.37 -7.57
CA CYS A 162 -2.72 -3.21 -7.09
C CYS A 162 -3.09 -3.42 -5.60
N CYS A 163 -3.34 -2.33 -4.87
CA CYS A 163 -3.65 -2.38 -3.44
C CYS A 163 -4.89 -1.54 -3.14
N ALA A 164 -5.98 -2.19 -2.74
CA ALA A 164 -7.18 -1.49 -2.30
C ALA A 164 -6.94 -0.86 -0.91
N LYS A 165 -7.31 0.42 -0.76
CA LYS A 165 -7.06 1.19 0.48
C LYS A 165 -8.15 2.22 0.78
N HIS A 166 -8.36 2.66 2.02
CA HIS A 166 -7.62 2.26 3.21
C HIS A 166 -8.57 1.58 4.20
N PHE A 167 -8.40 0.27 4.39
CA PHE A 167 -9.29 -0.54 5.22
C PHE A 167 -9.22 -0.09 6.70
N PRO A 168 -10.37 0.03 7.41
CA PRO A 168 -11.72 -0.39 7.04
C PRO A 168 -12.60 0.70 6.40
N GLY A 169 -12.01 1.78 5.89
CA GLY A 169 -12.72 2.90 5.28
C GLY A 169 -12.53 4.20 6.09
N LEU A 170 -11.80 5.16 5.50
CA LEU A 170 -11.64 6.54 5.98
C LEU A 170 -12.86 7.42 5.68
N GLY A 171 -13.94 6.86 5.14
CA GLY A 171 -15.17 7.60 4.93
C GLY A 171 -15.71 8.19 6.24
N GLY A 172 -16.05 9.47 6.20
CA GLY A 172 -16.66 10.21 7.31
C GLY A 172 -15.70 10.69 8.41
N VAL A 173 -14.38 10.49 8.28
CA VAL A 173 -13.42 11.10 9.23
C VAL A 173 -12.96 12.48 8.77
N ALA A 174 -12.80 13.39 9.75
CA ALA A 174 -12.40 14.77 9.51
C ALA A 174 -10.86 14.98 9.53
N LEU A 175 -10.14 14.13 10.26
CA LEU A 175 -8.70 14.26 10.48
C LEU A 175 -7.92 13.40 9.49
N ASP A 176 -6.83 13.97 8.97
CA ASP A 176 -5.88 13.28 8.11
C ASP A 176 -4.93 12.40 8.97
N PRO A 177 -4.86 11.08 8.73
CA PRO A 177 -3.97 10.17 9.47
C PRO A 177 -2.46 10.51 9.34
N HIS A 178 -2.06 11.32 8.35
CA HIS A 178 -0.67 11.79 8.24
C HIS A 178 -0.29 12.75 9.37
N HIS A 179 -1.27 13.45 9.97
CA HIS A 179 -1.03 14.55 10.90
C HIS A 179 -1.68 14.35 12.28
N ALA A 180 -2.58 13.39 12.42
CA ALA A 180 -3.26 13.06 13.68
C ALA A 180 -3.76 11.62 13.65
N LEU A 181 -4.25 11.10 14.78
CA LEU A 181 -4.96 9.83 14.83
C LEU A 181 -6.47 10.06 14.62
N PRO A 182 -7.06 9.71 13.45
CA PRO A 182 -8.49 9.79 13.26
C PRO A 182 -9.23 8.72 14.05
N GLU A 183 -10.47 9.04 14.43
CA GLU A 183 -11.39 8.13 15.11
C GLU A 183 -12.76 8.16 14.42
N LYS A 184 -13.42 7.01 14.34
CA LYS A 184 -14.85 6.91 14.03
C LYS A 184 -15.56 5.98 15.01
N GLU A 185 -16.85 6.21 15.21
CA GLU A 185 -17.64 5.42 16.17
C GLU A 185 -17.77 3.96 15.72
N LYS A 186 -18.15 3.76 14.45
CA LYS A 186 -18.39 2.44 13.87
C LYS A 186 -18.06 2.43 12.39
N VAL A 187 -17.75 1.24 11.89
CA VAL A 187 -17.69 0.93 10.47
C VAL A 187 -19.06 0.39 10.04
N THR A 188 -19.58 0.90 8.94
CA THR A 188 -20.88 0.51 8.37
C THR A 188 -20.71 -0.57 7.32
N ARG A 189 -21.85 -1.16 6.88
CA ARG A 189 -21.83 -2.06 5.73
C ARG A 189 -21.40 -1.35 4.44
N ASP A 190 -21.74 -0.08 4.29
CA ASP A 190 -21.38 0.72 3.12
C ASP A 190 -19.87 0.97 3.06
N ASP A 191 -19.23 1.26 4.20
CA ASP A 191 -17.76 1.39 4.28
C ASP A 191 -17.05 0.11 3.79
N LEU A 192 -17.59 -1.07 4.15
CA LEU A 192 -16.97 -2.36 3.82
C LEU A 192 -17.32 -2.88 2.42
N TYR A 193 -18.42 -2.41 1.83
CA TYR A 193 -18.93 -2.98 0.58
C TYR A 193 -17.93 -2.89 -0.59
N PRO A 194 -17.22 -1.76 -0.82
CA PRO A 194 -16.15 -1.71 -1.81
C PRO A 194 -15.03 -2.72 -1.56
N PHE A 195 -14.62 -2.93 -0.30
CA PHE A 195 -13.58 -3.90 0.03
C PHE A 195 -14.04 -5.35 -0.19
N ILE A 196 -15.29 -5.66 0.14
CA ILE A 196 -15.89 -6.98 -0.17
C ILE A 196 -15.82 -7.23 -1.68
N LYS A 197 -16.22 -6.25 -2.49
CA LYS A 197 -16.18 -6.34 -3.95
C LYS A 197 -14.77 -6.42 -4.51
N ALA A 198 -13.81 -5.73 -3.89
CA ALA A 198 -12.39 -5.87 -4.23
C ALA A 198 -11.86 -7.28 -3.98
N VAL A 199 -12.24 -7.91 -2.85
CA VAL A 199 -11.88 -9.31 -2.56
C VAL A 199 -12.51 -10.27 -3.57
N GLU A 200 -13.81 -10.10 -3.89
CA GLU A 200 -14.50 -10.91 -4.91
C GLU A 200 -13.87 -10.76 -6.30
N THR A 201 -13.36 -9.57 -6.63
CA THR A 201 -12.65 -9.28 -7.89
C THR A 201 -11.25 -9.87 -7.93
N GLY A 202 -10.71 -10.30 -6.78
CA GLY A 202 -9.39 -10.92 -6.67
C GLY A 202 -8.25 -9.92 -6.48
N VAL A 203 -8.49 -8.79 -5.79
CA VAL A 203 -7.43 -7.84 -5.45
C VAL A 203 -6.26 -8.54 -4.75
N PRO A 204 -4.99 -8.30 -5.13
CA PRO A 204 -3.87 -9.04 -4.58
C PRO A 204 -3.42 -8.50 -3.22
N ALA A 205 -3.72 -7.24 -2.91
CA ALA A 205 -3.33 -6.58 -1.68
C ALA A 205 -4.41 -5.63 -1.14
N ILE A 206 -4.50 -5.52 0.18
CA ILE A 206 -5.32 -4.52 0.88
C ILE A 206 -4.49 -3.84 1.96
N MET A 207 -4.53 -2.52 2.00
CA MET A 207 -3.83 -1.70 2.99
C MET A 207 -4.79 -1.29 4.11
N THR A 208 -4.39 -1.51 5.36
CA THR A 208 -5.08 -0.93 6.54
C THR A 208 -4.58 0.48 6.80
N THR A 209 -5.35 1.31 7.49
CA THR A 209 -4.90 2.65 7.91
C THR A 209 -4.93 2.85 9.42
N HIS A 210 -4.34 3.96 9.86
CA HIS A 210 -4.25 4.34 11.27
C HIS A 210 -5.54 5.02 11.72
N LEU A 211 -6.62 4.26 11.79
CA LEU A 211 -7.95 4.71 12.19
C LEU A 211 -8.45 3.91 13.39
N VAL A 212 -8.83 4.59 14.48
CA VAL A 212 -9.53 3.95 15.60
C VAL A 212 -11.02 3.82 15.26
N VAL A 213 -11.57 2.63 15.47
CA VAL A 213 -13.01 2.37 15.36
C VAL A 213 -13.52 1.94 16.73
N LYS A 214 -14.15 2.87 17.46
CA LYS A 214 -14.45 2.72 18.91
C LYS A 214 -15.23 1.46 19.26
N THR A 215 -16.17 1.08 18.40
CA THR A 215 -16.99 -0.13 18.58
C THR A 215 -16.25 -1.44 18.31
N ILE A 216 -15.05 -1.40 17.72
CA ILE A 216 -14.24 -2.57 17.38
C ILE A 216 -13.01 -2.67 18.28
N ASP A 217 -12.20 -1.62 18.38
CA ASP A 217 -10.94 -1.65 19.12
C ASP A 217 -10.53 -0.22 19.50
N GLU A 218 -9.81 -0.09 20.62
CA GLU A 218 -9.21 1.18 21.03
C GLU A 218 -7.94 1.49 20.25
N LYS A 219 -7.37 0.47 19.58
CA LYS A 219 -6.19 0.63 18.72
C LYS A 219 -6.57 0.96 17.28
N PRO A 220 -5.71 1.69 16.56
CA PRO A 220 -5.85 1.89 15.13
C PRO A 220 -5.96 0.56 14.37
N ALA A 221 -6.62 0.53 13.20
CA ALA A 221 -6.84 -0.68 12.42
C ALA A 221 -5.53 -1.45 12.12
N THR A 222 -4.45 -0.74 11.84
CA THR A 222 -3.08 -1.29 11.66
C THR A 222 -2.59 -2.13 12.85
N PHE A 223 -3.05 -1.84 14.07
CA PHE A 223 -2.63 -2.54 15.30
C PHE A 223 -3.78 -3.36 15.94
N SER A 224 -4.91 -3.50 15.25
CA SER A 224 -6.09 -4.22 15.74
C SER A 224 -6.20 -5.61 15.14
N SER A 225 -5.97 -6.63 15.96
CA SER A 225 -6.14 -8.03 15.54
C SER A 225 -7.59 -8.36 15.22
N ARG A 226 -8.54 -7.61 15.79
CA ARG A 226 -9.98 -7.73 15.47
C ARG A 226 -10.27 -7.28 14.04
N MET A 227 -9.74 -6.12 13.63
CA MET A 227 -9.96 -5.60 12.27
C MET A 227 -9.20 -6.42 11.22
N VAL A 228 -7.97 -6.84 11.48
CA VAL A 228 -7.25 -7.73 10.55
C VAL A 228 -7.89 -9.12 10.47
N LYS A 229 -8.44 -9.64 11.57
CA LYS A 229 -9.24 -10.87 11.55
C LYS A 229 -10.53 -10.71 10.75
N MET A 230 -11.20 -9.56 10.85
CA MET A 230 -12.37 -9.25 10.02
C MET A 230 -12.01 -9.34 8.54
N LEU A 231 -10.88 -8.75 8.13
CA LEU A 231 -10.41 -8.85 6.76
C LEU A 231 -10.07 -10.29 6.35
N ARG A 232 -9.31 -11.01 7.17
CA ARG A 232 -8.87 -12.39 6.87
C ARG A 232 -10.00 -13.41 6.87
N LYS A 233 -10.91 -13.34 7.84
CA LYS A 233 -11.93 -14.38 8.09
C LYS A 233 -13.30 -13.96 7.57
N ASP A 234 -13.77 -12.79 7.96
CA ASP A 234 -15.16 -12.39 7.68
C ASP A 234 -15.32 -11.95 6.22
N LEU A 235 -14.31 -11.27 5.66
CA LEU A 235 -14.24 -10.93 4.23
C LEU A 235 -13.52 -12.01 3.40
N ASN A 236 -13.01 -13.08 4.02
CA ASN A 236 -12.29 -14.18 3.37
C ASN A 236 -11.10 -13.72 2.50
N PHE A 237 -10.38 -12.66 2.89
CA PHE A 237 -9.27 -12.14 2.10
C PHE A 237 -7.99 -12.97 2.26
N SER A 238 -7.53 -13.59 1.18
CA SER A 238 -6.30 -14.42 1.16
C SER A 238 -5.05 -13.74 0.58
N GLY A 239 -5.15 -12.48 0.12
CA GLY A 239 -4.03 -11.73 -0.44
C GLY A 239 -3.11 -11.11 0.63
N LEU A 240 -2.28 -10.14 0.22
CA LEU A 240 -1.34 -9.47 1.13
C LEU A 240 -2.04 -8.37 1.92
N ILE A 241 -1.85 -8.35 3.23
CA ILE A 241 -2.27 -7.20 4.05
C ILE A 241 -1.08 -6.28 4.26
N LEU A 242 -1.23 -5.03 3.86
CA LEU A 242 -0.22 -3.98 4.00
C LEU A 242 -0.60 -3.05 5.15
N THR A 243 0.39 -2.54 5.88
CA THR A 243 0.17 -1.37 6.71
C THR A 243 0.09 -0.13 5.81
N ASP A 244 -0.52 0.95 6.30
CA ASP A 244 -0.15 2.30 5.85
C ASP A 244 1.26 2.64 6.36
N ASP A 245 1.83 3.78 5.96
CA ASP A 245 3.18 4.16 6.39
C ASP A 245 3.28 4.26 7.93
N LEU A 246 4.15 3.46 8.54
CA LEU A 246 4.32 3.41 9.99
C LEU A 246 5.01 4.66 10.55
N TYR A 247 5.57 5.53 9.69
CA TYR A 247 6.06 6.86 10.07
C TYR A 247 4.96 7.91 10.26
N MET A 248 3.73 7.66 9.80
CA MET A 248 2.64 8.61 9.95
C MET A 248 2.29 8.89 11.42
N GLU A 249 1.83 10.11 11.71
CA GLU A 249 1.47 10.53 13.06
C GLU A 249 0.33 9.70 13.65
N GLY A 250 -0.63 9.23 12.84
CA GLY A 250 -1.68 8.31 13.28
C GLY A 250 -1.13 6.97 13.83
N ALA A 251 0.08 6.56 13.46
CA ALA A 251 0.74 5.39 14.02
C ALA A 251 1.57 5.70 15.28
N ALA A 252 1.70 6.98 15.66
CA ALA A 252 2.67 7.46 16.63
C ALA A 252 2.34 7.25 18.11
N ILE A 253 1.61 6.18 18.39
CA ILE A 253 1.24 5.74 19.74
C ILE A 253 2.25 4.76 20.36
N PHE A 254 3.26 4.32 19.60
CA PHE A 254 4.33 3.42 20.03
C PHE A 254 5.71 3.85 19.46
N SER A 255 6.80 3.29 19.99
CA SER A 255 8.12 3.41 19.34
C SER A 255 8.11 2.78 17.93
N MET A 256 9.03 3.15 17.06
CA MET A 256 9.05 2.62 15.69
C MET A 256 9.22 1.09 15.66
N GLU A 257 10.07 0.54 16.53
CA GLU A 257 10.29 -0.90 16.70
C GLU A 257 9.00 -1.60 17.16
N GLU A 258 8.30 -0.99 18.12
CA GLU A 258 7.01 -1.50 18.59
C GLU A 258 5.94 -1.43 17.51
N ARG A 259 5.89 -0.36 16.70
CA ARG A 259 4.95 -0.24 15.56
C ARG A 259 5.15 -1.40 14.60
N VAL A 260 6.39 -1.66 14.18
CA VAL A 260 6.75 -2.76 13.28
C VAL A 260 6.35 -4.12 13.86
N LEU A 261 6.76 -4.40 15.10
CA LEU A 261 6.48 -5.69 15.74
C LEU A 261 4.98 -5.91 15.94
N ARG A 262 4.24 -4.91 16.42
CA ARG A 262 2.80 -5.00 16.68
C ARG A 262 2.00 -5.13 15.39
N ALA A 263 2.34 -4.37 14.34
CA ALA A 263 1.71 -4.50 13.04
C ALA A 263 1.91 -5.91 12.47
N PHE A 264 3.14 -6.45 12.54
CA PHE A 264 3.43 -7.81 12.11
C PHE A 264 2.62 -8.85 12.89
N LEU A 265 2.62 -8.78 14.22
CA LEU A 265 1.86 -9.68 15.09
C LEU A 265 0.35 -9.62 14.85
N THR A 266 -0.15 -8.50 14.33
CA THR A 266 -1.56 -8.31 13.97
C THR A 266 -1.95 -9.10 12.71
N GLY A 267 -0.98 -9.46 11.86
CA GLY A 267 -1.18 -10.31 10.67
C GLY A 267 -0.84 -9.64 9.33
N HIS A 268 -0.14 -8.50 9.35
CA HIS A 268 0.34 -7.81 8.16
C HIS A 268 1.47 -8.58 7.48
N ASP A 269 1.54 -8.50 6.16
CA ASP A 269 2.51 -9.18 5.31
C ASP A 269 3.60 -8.27 4.77
N LEU A 270 3.27 -7.00 4.60
CA LEU A 270 4.18 -5.97 4.11
C LEU A 270 4.01 -4.75 5.01
N LEU A 271 5.09 -4.39 5.69
CA LEU A 271 5.18 -3.29 6.64
C LEU A 271 5.83 -2.12 5.91
N LEU A 272 5.09 -1.01 5.81
CA LEU A 272 5.54 0.17 5.08
C LEU A 272 6.37 1.07 5.98
N LEU A 273 7.59 1.36 5.54
CA LEU A 273 8.54 2.26 6.17
C LEU A 273 9.05 3.22 5.10
N CYS A 274 8.32 4.30 4.88
CA CYS A 274 8.46 5.10 3.67
C CYS A 274 9.52 6.21 3.75
N GLN A 275 10.14 6.44 4.90
CA GLN A 275 11.01 7.58 5.16
C GLN A 275 12.20 7.18 6.06
N ASN A 276 13.20 8.06 6.17
CA ASN A 276 14.37 7.93 7.05
C ASN A 276 15.08 6.58 6.85
N PHE A 277 15.75 6.41 5.71
CA PHE A 277 16.33 5.12 5.29
C PHE A 277 17.21 4.49 6.38
N TRP A 278 18.10 5.24 7.01
CA TRP A 278 19.01 4.73 8.05
C TRP A 278 18.31 4.35 9.36
N GLN A 279 17.24 5.05 9.73
CA GLN A 279 16.39 4.65 10.85
C GLN A 279 15.67 3.36 10.51
N THR A 280 15.16 3.25 9.29
CA THR A 280 14.51 2.03 8.77
C THR A 280 15.46 0.84 8.79
N VAL A 281 16.72 0.99 8.36
CA VAL A 281 17.77 -0.03 8.47
C VAL A 281 17.92 -0.52 9.92
N SER A 282 18.03 0.42 10.87
CA SER A 282 18.20 0.10 12.30
C SER A 282 17.00 -0.67 12.87
N VAL A 283 15.78 -0.27 12.50
CA VAL A 283 14.53 -0.92 12.95
C VAL A 283 14.38 -2.31 12.34
N VAL A 284 14.71 -2.48 11.06
CA VAL A 284 14.68 -3.78 10.38
C VAL A 284 15.70 -4.73 11.00
N GLU A 285 16.91 -4.27 11.29
CA GLU A 285 17.92 -5.06 12.00
C GLU A 285 17.44 -5.54 13.37
N ALA A 286 16.83 -4.65 14.15
CA ALA A 286 16.27 -5.00 15.45
C ALA A 286 15.16 -6.05 15.32
N PHE A 287 14.25 -5.89 14.35
CA PHE A 287 13.18 -6.83 14.09
C PHE A 287 13.71 -8.20 13.63
N ILE A 288 14.73 -8.24 12.77
CA ILE A 288 15.37 -9.50 12.34
C ILE A 288 15.93 -10.24 13.55
N LYS A 289 16.67 -9.56 14.42
CA LYS A 289 17.24 -10.16 15.65
C LYS A 289 16.14 -10.74 16.56
N GLU A 290 15.03 -10.02 16.72
CA GLU A 290 13.88 -10.47 17.50
C GLU A 290 13.20 -11.71 16.88
N VAL A 291 13.02 -11.75 15.57
CA VAL A 291 12.49 -12.93 14.89
C VAL A 291 13.45 -14.12 15.00
N GLU A 292 14.75 -13.89 14.87
CA GLU A 292 15.78 -14.94 14.97
C GLU A 292 15.91 -15.51 16.39
N SER A 293 15.56 -14.75 17.42
CA SER A 293 15.52 -15.24 18.80
C SER A 293 14.21 -16.00 19.11
N SER A 294 13.11 -15.70 18.43
CA SER A 294 11.77 -16.25 18.74
C SER A 294 11.24 -17.31 17.76
N PHE A 295 11.01 -18.53 18.25
CA PHE A 295 10.45 -19.62 17.43
C PHE A 295 9.04 -19.30 16.89
N SER A 296 8.17 -18.69 17.70
CA SER A 296 6.81 -18.34 17.30
C SER A 296 6.81 -17.29 16.20
N LEU A 297 7.65 -16.25 16.30
CA LEU A 297 7.79 -15.25 15.26
C LEU A 297 8.28 -15.86 13.95
N ARG A 298 9.26 -16.79 13.98
CA ARG A 298 9.70 -17.49 12.77
C ARG A 298 8.57 -18.24 12.07
N GLN A 299 7.62 -18.82 12.80
CA GLN A 299 6.47 -19.50 12.19
C GLN A 299 5.54 -18.50 11.51
N LEU A 300 5.21 -17.39 12.18
CA LEU A 300 4.40 -16.32 11.59
C LEU A 300 5.06 -15.75 10.33
N VAL A 301 6.38 -15.56 10.33
CA VAL A 301 7.11 -15.07 9.16
C VAL A 301 6.98 -16.07 8.02
N ARG A 302 7.15 -17.39 8.26
CA ARG A 302 6.95 -18.41 7.21
C ARG A 302 5.55 -18.36 6.61
N GLU A 303 4.52 -18.16 7.42
CA GLU A 303 3.13 -18.06 6.95
C GLU A 303 2.90 -16.81 6.10
N SER A 304 3.49 -15.68 6.48
CA SER A 304 3.46 -14.46 5.67
C SER A 304 4.23 -14.63 4.36
N LEU A 305 5.45 -15.16 4.39
CA LEU A 305 6.24 -15.41 3.17
C LEU A 305 5.56 -16.39 2.21
N LYS A 306 4.86 -17.41 2.72
CA LYS A 306 4.04 -18.31 1.87
C LYS A 306 2.92 -17.55 1.15
N ARG A 307 2.28 -16.58 1.81
CA ARG A 307 1.25 -15.74 1.20
C ARG A 307 1.85 -14.79 0.18
N GLN A 308 2.98 -14.17 0.49
CA GLN A 308 3.76 -13.37 -0.46
C GLN A 308 4.12 -14.19 -1.70
N ASP A 309 4.78 -15.33 -1.55
CA ASP A 309 5.21 -16.15 -2.68
C ASP A 309 4.00 -16.61 -3.52
N LYS A 310 2.87 -16.98 -2.89
CA LYS A 310 1.62 -17.32 -3.61
C LYS A 310 1.11 -16.15 -4.47
N VAL A 311 1.05 -14.95 -3.91
CA VAL A 311 0.61 -13.76 -4.64
C VAL A 311 1.62 -13.43 -5.74
N LEU A 312 2.89 -13.24 -5.39
CA LEU A 312 3.93 -12.80 -6.31
C LEU A 312 4.12 -13.77 -7.49
N ASN A 313 4.12 -15.08 -7.27
CA ASN A 313 4.25 -16.07 -8.36
C ASN A 313 3.07 -16.04 -9.35
N SER A 314 1.94 -15.43 -8.97
CA SER A 314 0.79 -15.26 -9.87
C SER A 314 0.95 -14.06 -10.81
N PHE A 315 1.87 -13.12 -10.52
CA PHE A 315 2.04 -11.85 -11.26
C PHE A 315 3.44 -11.63 -11.82
N LEU A 316 4.46 -12.24 -11.20
CA LEU A 316 5.86 -12.15 -11.59
C LEU A 316 6.37 -13.57 -11.89
N PRO A 317 5.96 -14.19 -13.02
CA PRO A 317 6.44 -15.51 -13.37
C PRO A 317 7.97 -15.47 -13.55
N SER A 318 8.63 -16.46 -12.96
CA SER A 318 10.08 -16.69 -12.98
C SER A 318 10.66 -16.82 -14.38
#